data_AF-A0A7C3YII9-F1
#
_entry.id   AF-A0A7C3YII9-F1
#
_cell.length_a   1.000
_cell.length_b   1.000
_cell.length_c   1.000
_cell.angle_alpha   90.00
_cell.angle_beta   90.00
_cell.angle_gamma   90.00
#
_symmetry.space_group_name_H-M   'P 1'
#
loop_
_entity.id
_entity.type
_entity.pdbx_description
1 polymer ?
#
loop_
_entity_poly.entity_id
_entity_poly.type
_entity_poly.pdbx_seq_one_letter_code
_entity_poly.pdbx_strand_id
1 'polypeptide(L)'
;MKLNQMVKIKQRRAKRLGRGLGSGKGTTAGRGTKGQKARAGHNLPRRFEGGQMPWIQRLPKVKGFRSRYPKPQIVKLSIIEKNFNEGERVDVKTLLEKKLIAAADLPVKILADVRPQKKYIFR
;
A
#
# COMPACT_ATOMS: atom_id res chain seq x y z
N MET A 1 -12.67 -20.41 -26.71
CA MET A 1 -12.03 -21.25 -25.67
C MET A 1 -13.00 -22.35 -25.26
N LYS A 2 -12.59 -23.62 -25.29
CA LYS A 2 -13.46 -24.73 -24.87
C LYS A 2 -13.41 -24.87 -23.35
N LEU A 3 -14.59 -25.01 -22.72
CA LEU A 3 -14.74 -25.07 -21.26
C LEU A 3 -13.91 -26.20 -20.61
N ASN A 4 -13.81 -27.33 -21.29
CA ASN A 4 -13.08 -28.52 -20.83
C ASN A 4 -11.55 -28.41 -20.90
N GLN A 5 -11.01 -27.34 -21.48
CA GLN A 5 -9.57 -27.13 -21.67
C GLN A 5 -9.03 -25.94 -20.86
N MET A 6 -9.84 -25.40 -19.94
CA MET A 6 -9.39 -24.29 -19.08
C MET A 6 -8.40 -24.78 -18.02
N VAL A 7 -7.28 -24.07 -17.89
CA VAL A 7 -6.28 -24.35 -16.85
C VAL A 7 -6.86 -23.97 -15.49
N LYS A 8 -6.79 -24.90 -14.54
CA LYS A 8 -7.31 -24.71 -13.18
C LYS A 8 -6.49 -23.65 -12.44
N ILE A 9 -7.14 -22.59 -11.98
CA ILE A 9 -6.53 -21.59 -11.09
C ILE A 9 -6.21 -22.27 -9.74
N LYS A 10 -4.95 -22.19 -9.30
CA LYS A 10 -4.50 -22.77 -8.02
C LYS A 10 -5.10 -22.00 -6.84
N GLN A 11 -6.26 -22.45 -6.36
CA GLN A 11 -6.89 -21.89 -5.17
C GLN A 11 -6.60 -22.74 -3.92
N ARG A 12 -6.22 -22.08 -2.82
CA ARG A 12 -6.05 -22.75 -1.53
C ARG A 12 -7.42 -23.01 -0.91
N ARG A 13 -7.73 -24.28 -0.64
CA ARG A 13 -8.99 -24.66 0.03
C ARG A 13 -9.09 -24.02 1.42
N ALA A 14 -10.28 -23.57 1.80
CA ALA A 14 -10.54 -23.03 3.13
C ALA A 14 -10.42 -24.14 4.20
N LYS A 15 -9.86 -23.79 5.37
CA LYS A 15 -9.76 -24.74 6.47
C LYS A 15 -11.11 -24.88 7.17
N ARG A 16 -11.67 -26.09 7.16
CA ARG A 16 -12.86 -26.43 7.95
C ARG A 16 -12.42 -26.72 9.39
N LEU A 17 -12.79 -25.85 10.33
CA LEU A 17 -12.43 -25.98 11.74
C LEU A 17 -13.35 -26.99 12.45
N GLY A 18 -12.86 -27.64 13.51
CA GLY A 18 -13.64 -28.55 14.36
C GLY A 18 -13.95 -29.90 13.73
N ARG A 19 -13.14 -30.38 12.77
CA ARG A 19 -13.34 -31.65 12.05
C ARG A 19 -12.34 -32.72 12.48
N GLY A 20 -12.37 -33.07 13.77
CA GLY A 20 -11.48 -34.08 14.37
C GLY A 20 -10.02 -33.63 14.49
N LEU A 21 -9.21 -34.39 15.25
CA LEU A 21 -7.81 -34.04 15.53
C LEU A 21 -6.92 -34.12 14.28
N GLY A 22 -7.15 -35.10 13.39
CA GLY A 22 -6.39 -35.25 12.14
C GLY A 22 -6.49 -34.05 11.18
N SER A 23 -7.47 -33.15 11.36
CA SER A 23 -7.56 -31.89 10.61
C SER A 23 -6.58 -30.79 11.09
N GLY A 24 -5.88 -31.02 12.19
CA GLY A 24 -4.96 -30.09 12.84
C GLY A 24 -5.62 -28.90 13.55
N LYS A 25 -6.95 -28.74 13.51
CA LYS A 25 -7.72 -27.81 14.36
C LYS A 25 -9.04 -28.46 14.78
N GLY A 26 -8.93 -29.52 15.57
CA GLY A 26 -10.03 -30.31 16.12
C GLY A 26 -10.68 -29.66 17.35
N THR A 27 -10.57 -30.32 18.51
CA THR A 27 -11.29 -30.06 19.77
C THR A 27 -11.58 -28.60 20.08
N THR A 28 -10.55 -27.75 20.19
CA THR A 28 -10.71 -26.33 20.54
C THR A 28 -10.79 -25.40 19.33
N ALA A 29 -10.83 -25.95 18.11
CA ALA A 29 -10.71 -25.23 16.85
C ALA A 29 -9.47 -24.29 16.77
N GLY A 30 -8.47 -24.49 17.63
CA GLY A 30 -7.29 -23.64 17.76
C GLY A 30 -7.52 -22.36 18.60
N ARG A 31 -8.60 -22.29 19.40
CA ARG A 31 -8.92 -21.17 20.29
C ARG A 31 -8.42 -21.35 21.73
N GLY A 32 -7.91 -22.52 22.09
CA GLY A 32 -7.58 -22.88 23.47
C GLY A 32 -8.80 -23.35 24.28
N THR A 33 -8.64 -23.50 25.59
CA THR A 33 -9.64 -24.15 26.46
C THR A 33 -10.74 -23.19 26.94
N LYS A 34 -10.42 -22.30 27.87
CA LYS A 34 -11.36 -21.35 28.49
C LYS A 34 -10.79 -19.93 28.40
N GLY A 35 -11.61 -18.94 28.72
CA GLY A 35 -11.25 -17.53 28.68
C GLY A 35 -12.08 -16.74 27.68
N GLN A 36 -12.09 -15.42 27.85
CA GLN A 36 -12.94 -14.49 27.10
C GLN A 36 -12.78 -14.68 25.57
N LYS A 37 -11.53 -14.82 25.08
CA LYS A 37 -11.22 -14.98 23.63
C LYS A 37 -11.73 -16.29 23.01
N ALA A 38 -11.99 -17.32 23.82
CA ALA A 38 -12.47 -18.61 23.34
C ALA A 38 -14.01 -18.66 23.23
N ARG A 39 -14.73 -17.70 23.82
CA ARG A 39 -16.20 -17.65 23.83
C ARG A 39 -16.76 -17.05 22.55
N ALA A 40 -17.98 -17.45 22.20
CA ALA A 40 -18.73 -16.83 21.11
C ALA A 40 -19.06 -15.38 21.46
N GLY A 41 -19.05 -14.50 20.45
CA GLY A 41 -19.40 -13.08 20.64
C GLY A 41 -18.36 -12.26 21.40
N HIS A 42 -17.18 -12.80 21.74
CA HIS A 42 -16.14 -11.98 22.35
C HIS A 42 -15.74 -10.86 21.38
N ASN A 43 -15.78 -9.62 21.87
CA ASN A 43 -15.37 -8.44 21.12
C ASN A 43 -14.52 -7.56 22.04
N LEU A 44 -13.25 -7.90 22.16
CA LEU A 44 -12.30 -7.05 22.87
C LEU A 44 -11.80 -5.98 21.89
N PRO A 45 -11.95 -4.68 22.19
CA PRO A 45 -11.39 -3.64 21.34
C PRO A 45 -9.89 -3.88 21.16
N ARG A 46 -9.39 -3.80 19.92
CA ARG A 46 -7.97 -4.05 19.62
C ARG A 46 -7.00 -3.16 20.41
N ARG A 47 -7.48 -2.01 20.89
CA ARG A 47 -6.70 -1.02 21.65
C ARG A 47 -6.80 -1.20 23.17
N PHE A 48 -7.58 -2.17 23.66
CA PHE A 48 -7.80 -2.36 25.10
C PHE A 48 -6.64 -3.16 25.73
N GLU A 49 -6.07 -2.61 26.81
CA GLU A 49 -4.90 -3.15 27.50
C GLU A 49 -5.23 -3.65 28.93
N GLY A 50 -6.43 -4.23 29.13
CA GLY A 50 -6.77 -4.92 30.39
C GLY A 50 -7.10 -4.00 31.57
N GLY A 51 -7.40 -2.73 31.33
CA GLY A 51 -7.69 -1.73 32.37
C GLY A 51 -6.65 -0.61 32.45
N GLN A 52 -5.48 -0.81 31.83
CA GLN A 52 -4.52 0.27 31.61
C GLN A 52 -5.07 1.26 30.57
N MET A 53 -4.78 2.57 30.74
CA MET A 53 -5.14 3.58 29.73
C MET A 53 -4.52 3.18 28.38
N PRO A 54 -5.28 3.03 27.29
CA PRO A 54 -4.74 2.62 25.99
C PRO A 54 -3.56 3.48 25.52
N TRP A 55 -2.55 2.88 24.90
CA TRP A 55 -1.35 3.59 24.42
C TRP A 55 -1.67 4.80 23.53
N ILE A 56 -2.72 4.71 22.69
CA ILE A 56 -3.17 5.81 21.82
C ILE A 56 -3.61 7.06 22.61
N GLN A 57 -4.03 6.89 23.87
CA GLN A 57 -4.41 7.98 24.76
C GLN A 57 -3.20 8.50 25.55
N ARG A 58 -2.16 7.67 25.77
CA ARG A 58 -0.93 8.08 26.46
C ARG A 58 -0.04 8.97 25.59
N LEU A 59 -0.04 8.74 24.28
CA LEU A 59 0.77 9.52 23.36
C LEU A 59 0.13 10.87 23.02
N PRO A 60 0.93 11.94 22.87
CA PRO A 60 0.41 13.20 22.36
C PRO A 60 -0.10 13.02 20.92
N LYS A 61 -1.13 13.78 20.57
CA LYS A 61 -1.59 13.86 19.17
C LYS A 61 -0.48 14.46 18.31
N VAL A 62 -0.38 14.00 17.06
CA VAL A 62 0.56 14.57 16.08
C VAL A 62 0.26 16.07 15.96
N LYS A 63 1.32 16.89 16.06
CA LYS A 63 1.20 18.35 15.99
C LYS A 63 0.81 18.80 14.57
N GLY A 64 0.00 19.86 14.48
CA GLY A 64 -0.38 20.51 13.22
C GLY A 64 -1.56 19.86 12.49
N PHE A 65 -1.88 20.39 11.31
CA PHE A 65 -2.93 19.89 10.43
C PHE A 65 -2.32 19.29 9.15
N ARG A 66 -3.05 18.39 8.49
CA ARG A 66 -2.67 17.91 7.15
C ARG A 66 -3.15 18.92 6.11
N SER A 67 -2.23 19.43 5.28
CA SER A 67 -2.58 20.31 4.16
C SER A 67 -3.64 19.67 3.25
N ARG A 68 -4.59 20.48 2.78
CA ARG A 68 -5.63 20.06 1.81
C ARG A 68 -5.05 19.85 0.40
N TYR A 69 -3.94 20.51 0.09
CA TYR A 69 -3.31 20.42 -1.23
C TYR A 69 -2.47 19.14 -1.34
N PRO A 70 -2.57 18.42 -2.47
CA PRO A 70 -1.74 17.24 -2.69
C PRO A 70 -0.26 17.63 -2.79
N LYS A 71 0.61 16.72 -2.34
CA LYS A 71 2.05 16.89 -2.54
C LYS A 71 2.37 16.75 -4.04
N PRO A 72 3.32 17.53 -4.56
CA PRO A 72 3.71 17.41 -5.95
C PRO A 72 4.42 16.08 -6.22
N GLN A 73 4.25 15.58 -7.44
CA GLN A 73 4.99 14.45 -7.97
C GLN A 73 6.43 14.88 -8.23
N ILE A 74 7.36 14.19 -7.59
CA ILE A 74 8.78 14.52 -7.70
C ILE A 74 9.39 13.75 -8.87
N VAL A 75 9.90 14.49 -9.86
CA VAL A 75 10.69 13.94 -10.96
C VAL A 75 12.13 14.39 -10.80
N LYS A 76 13.06 13.44 -10.76
CA LYS A 76 14.49 13.74 -10.65
C LYS A 76 15.10 14.02 -12.01
N LEU A 77 16.08 14.91 -12.05
CA LEU A 77 16.79 15.25 -13.27
C LEU A 77 17.49 14.05 -13.92
N SER A 78 18.06 13.14 -13.11
CA SER A 78 18.68 11.90 -13.60
C SER A 78 17.72 10.96 -14.34
N ILE A 79 16.42 11.03 -14.04
CA ILE A 79 15.38 10.26 -14.75
C ILE A 79 15.10 10.93 -16.09
N ILE A 80 15.06 12.26 -16.13
CA ILE A 80 14.84 13.02 -17.36
C ILE A 80 16.01 12.75 -18.34
N GLU A 81 17.26 12.75 -17.88
CA GLU A 81 18.42 12.50 -18.73
C GLU A 81 18.41 11.15 -19.46
N LYS A 82 17.86 10.13 -18.79
CA LYS A 82 17.75 8.77 -19.34
C LYS A 82 16.61 8.64 -20.35
N ASN A 83 15.54 9.41 -20.18
CA ASN A 83 14.29 9.23 -20.93
C ASN A 83 14.06 10.30 -22.00
N PHE A 84 14.83 11.39 -22.01
CA PHE A 84 14.70 12.48 -22.96
C PHE A 84 15.99 12.71 -23.76
N ASN A 85 15.80 13.11 -25.01
CA ASN A 85 16.88 13.54 -25.90
C ASN A 85 17.17 15.04 -25.72
N GLU A 86 18.31 15.48 -26.24
CA GLU A 86 18.68 16.89 -26.18
C GLU A 86 17.71 17.75 -27.00
N GLY A 87 17.27 18.87 -26.42
CA GLY A 87 16.30 19.79 -27.02
C GLY A 87 14.84 19.33 -26.91
N GLU A 88 14.58 18.15 -26.33
CA GLU A 88 13.21 17.63 -26.20
C GLU A 88 12.40 18.42 -25.16
N ARG A 89 11.08 18.53 -25.39
CA ARG A 89 10.16 19.25 -24.53
C ARG A 89 9.67 18.37 -23.37
N VAL A 90 9.91 18.84 -22.15
CA VAL A 90 9.49 18.19 -20.90
C VAL A 90 8.24 18.90 -20.39
N ASP A 91 7.07 18.33 -20.73
CA ASP A 91 5.74 18.77 -20.33
C ASP A 91 5.08 17.68 -19.46
N VAL A 92 4.03 18.03 -18.73
CA VAL A 92 3.22 17.06 -17.96
C VAL A 92 2.70 15.92 -18.84
N LYS A 93 2.31 16.21 -20.09
CA LYS A 93 1.85 15.20 -21.06
C LYS A 93 2.95 14.22 -21.45
N THR A 94 4.13 14.72 -21.82
CA THR A 94 5.25 13.88 -22.24
C THR A 94 5.80 13.05 -21.09
N LEU A 95 5.76 13.59 -19.87
CA LEU A 95 6.07 12.83 -18.65
C LEU A 95 5.06 11.70 -18.38
N LEU A 96 3.77 11.92 -18.64
CA LEU A 96 2.72 10.92 -18.44
C LEU A 96 2.83 9.79 -19.47
N GLU A 97 3.04 10.13 -20.74
CA GLU A 97 3.23 9.16 -21.83
C GLU A 97 4.41 8.23 -21.55
N LYS A 98 5.53 8.80 -21.05
CA LYS A 98 6.71 8.04 -20.63
C LYS A 98 6.57 7.39 -19.25
N LYS A 99 5.39 7.46 -18.61
CA LYS A 99 5.07 6.89 -17.29
C LYS A 99 6.01 7.34 -16.16
N LEU A 100 6.53 8.57 -16.26
CA LEU A 100 7.38 9.18 -15.23
C LEU A 100 6.58 9.88 -14.13
N ILE A 101 5.32 10.20 -14.43
CA ILE A 101 4.32 10.70 -13.48
C ILE A 101 3.10 9.75 -13.49
N ALA A 102 2.35 9.72 -12.39
CA ALA A 102 1.17 8.88 -12.24
C ALA A 102 -0.11 9.55 -12.76
N ALA A 103 -0.22 10.88 -12.65
CA ALA A 103 -1.40 11.63 -13.08
C ALA A 103 -1.02 13.02 -13.59
N ALA A 104 -1.73 13.54 -14.60
CA ALA A 104 -1.50 14.89 -15.11
C ALA A 104 -2.07 15.99 -14.20
N ASP A 105 -3.11 15.69 -13.42
CA ASP A 105 -3.83 16.67 -12.59
C ASP A 105 -3.10 17.06 -11.30
N LEU A 106 -2.01 16.35 -10.97
CA LEU A 106 -1.20 16.61 -9.79
C LEU A 106 -0.01 17.50 -10.15
N PRO A 107 0.35 18.47 -9.30
CA PRO A 107 1.50 19.35 -9.56
C PRO A 107 2.78 18.52 -9.67
N VAL A 108 3.66 18.90 -10.59
CA VAL A 108 4.95 18.22 -10.81
C VAL A 108 6.07 19.13 -10.29
N LYS A 109 7.02 18.55 -9.56
CA LYS A 109 8.22 19.24 -9.09
C LYS A 109 9.45 18.53 -9.64
N ILE A 110 10.28 19.26 -10.37
CA ILE A 110 11.56 18.77 -10.85
C ILE A 110 12.62 19.06 -9.79
N LEU A 111 13.37 18.02 -9.39
CA LEU A 111 14.48 18.15 -8.45
C LEU A 111 15.80 17.82 -9.12
N ALA A 112 16.80 18.67 -8.88
CA ALA A 112 18.18 18.40 -9.23
C ALA A 112 18.76 17.34 -8.28
N ASP A 113 19.42 16.34 -8.87
CA ASP A 113 20.17 15.27 -8.18
C ASP A 113 21.58 15.20 -8.80
N VAL A 114 21.64 15.33 -10.12
CA VAL A 114 22.87 15.36 -10.92
C VAL A 114 22.98 16.65 -11.73
N ARG A 115 24.19 16.95 -12.23
CA ARG A 115 24.42 18.05 -13.17
C ARG A 115 23.91 17.65 -14.56
N PRO A 116 23.04 18.46 -15.20
CA PRO A 116 22.53 18.17 -16.53
C PRO A 116 23.65 18.20 -17.58
N GLN A 117 23.72 17.19 -18.42
CA GLN A 117 24.63 17.15 -19.58
C GLN A 117 23.95 17.60 -20.88
N LYS A 118 22.63 17.36 -21.00
CA LYS A 118 21.84 17.77 -22.18
C LYS A 118 20.97 18.99 -21.85
N LYS A 119 20.64 19.77 -22.87
CA LYS A 119 19.68 20.89 -22.77
C LYS A 119 18.25 20.39 -22.96
N TYR A 120 17.31 20.93 -22.19
CA TYR A 120 15.87 20.58 -22.27
C TYR A 120 15.03 21.85 -22.27
N ILE A 121 13.81 21.76 -22.83
CA ILE A 121 12.82 22.84 -22.78
C ILE A 121 11.72 22.42 -21.80
N PHE A 122 11.58 23.12 -20.68
CA PHE A 122 10.53 22.88 -19.69
C PHE A 122 9.33 23.79 -19.95
N ARG A 123 8.10 23.25 -19.87
CA ARG A 123 6.86 24.03 -19.95
C ARG A 123 5.75 23.46 -19.05
#